data_AF-A0A8G1RFM4-F1
#
_entry.id   AF-A0A8G1RFM4-F1
#
_cell.length_a   1.000
_cell.length_b   1.000
_cell.length_c   1.000
_cell.angle_alpha   90.00
_cell.angle_beta   90.00
_cell.angle_gamma   90.00
#
_symmetry.space_group_name_H-M   'P 1'
#
loop_
_entity.id
_entity.type
_entity.pdbx_description
1 polymer ?
#
loop_
_entity_poly.entity_id
_entity_poly.type
_entity_poly.pdbx_seq_one_letter_code
_entity_poly.pdbx_strand_id
1 'polypeptide(L)'
;MNPLLALPIFSLLIAPVWAFCGTSVNFIFFYMTWATLVLSHTALRVELVGTATVRVLCYALPSLLFFLFDILTPSAAVLLKAQGEYGLPNGNKRGRIRRKDLKVAVWALFNLALGVAVQGAIEHTLASRFRKVSLVRVTLKLPLPWSLAWEIFWGLILREMLSYIIHRWILHTKNPLARLHAAWYHALRAPYPLTAHYDHPLAYLVGRWLPTILPVALGRLHLVTYLVYLAIVSLEETFAYSGYSAMPTGFFIGGMARNMEAHLHSLGTGNFGPWGVVDRVLGTTVDEEYDADPPTPPRLRLRRRPNSGREEEEKEAKEERAPPHSHRRRHHLQRQGIVLAQDLKDYADNDVVVDSGENVLPVGEDGDDDDDDVLGVGMQPRAPQLRRVKNYWAGEPKARRTTRGARRREGGG
;
A
#
# COMPACT_ATOMS: atom_id res chain seq x y z
N MET A 1 24.13 12.73 -40.52
CA MET A 1 22.81 13.02 -39.91
C MET A 1 23.10 13.53 -38.50
N ASN A 2 22.82 14.81 -38.26
CA ASN A 2 23.41 15.62 -37.19
C ASN A 2 22.93 15.24 -35.77
N PRO A 3 23.82 15.21 -34.77
CA PRO A 3 23.47 15.12 -33.35
C PRO A 3 23.12 16.52 -32.80
N LEU A 4 22.15 17.20 -33.40
CA LEU A 4 21.76 18.57 -33.03
C LEU A 4 20.36 18.67 -32.40
N LEU A 5 19.70 17.54 -32.10
CA LEU A 5 18.34 17.52 -31.56
C LEU A 5 18.21 16.94 -30.15
N ALA A 6 19.31 16.50 -29.53
CA ALA A 6 19.28 15.92 -28.17
C ALA A 6 19.50 16.94 -27.04
N LEU A 7 19.73 18.23 -27.35
CA LEU A 7 20.24 19.22 -26.39
C LEU A 7 19.36 20.46 -26.07
N PRO A 8 18.05 20.56 -26.39
CA PRO A 8 17.23 21.64 -25.82
C PRO A 8 16.32 21.19 -24.66
N ILE A 9 16.01 19.90 -24.51
CA ILE A 9 15.04 19.45 -23.49
C ILE A 9 15.70 19.31 -22.11
N PHE A 10 16.94 18.82 -22.05
CA PHE A 10 17.71 18.80 -20.81
C PHE A 10 17.95 20.22 -20.29
N SER A 11 18.29 21.18 -21.16
CA SER A 11 18.43 22.59 -20.75
C SER A 11 17.10 23.23 -20.36
N LEU A 12 15.94 22.86 -20.94
CA LEU A 12 14.64 23.43 -20.56
C LEU A 12 14.10 22.91 -19.22
N LEU A 13 14.47 21.70 -18.80
CA LEU A 13 14.09 21.14 -17.50
C LEU A 13 15.10 21.49 -16.39
N ILE A 14 16.34 21.79 -16.76
CA ILE A 14 17.42 22.16 -15.84
C ILE A 14 17.54 23.69 -15.70
N ALA A 15 17.19 24.50 -16.71
CA ALA A 15 17.22 25.96 -16.61
C ALA A 15 16.38 26.55 -15.46
N PRO A 16 15.19 26.02 -15.10
CA PRO A 16 14.46 26.49 -13.91
C PRO A 16 15.20 26.14 -12.62
N VAL A 17 16.01 25.07 -12.62
CA VAL A 17 16.78 24.59 -11.46
C VAL A 17 18.09 25.38 -11.32
N TRP A 18 18.74 25.77 -12.42
CA TRP A 18 19.94 26.62 -12.39
C TRP A 18 19.63 28.11 -12.25
N ALA A 19 18.40 28.54 -12.57
CA ALA A 19 17.93 29.89 -12.23
C ALA A 19 17.92 30.15 -10.71
N PHE A 20 17.95 29.11 -9.87
CA PHE A 20 18.09 29.24 -8.41
C PHE A 20 19.52 29.54 -7.93
N CYS A 21 20.54 29.43 -8.79
CA CYS A 21 21.95 29.59 -8.39
C CYS A 21 22.50 31.02 -8.55
N GLY A 22 21.68 32.01 -8.91
CA GLY A 22 22.14 33.39 -9.12
C GLY A 22 21.32 34.49 -8.43
N THR A 23 21.97 35.32 -7.61
CA THR A 23 21.69 36.75 -7.36
C THR A 23 20.59 37.17 -6.37
N SER A 24 20.86 38.24 -5.61
CA SER A 24 19.94 38.93 -4.68
C SER A 24 18.59 39.36 -5.29
N VAL A 25 18.52 39.50 -6.62
CA VAL A 25 17.30 39.79 -7.38
C VAL A 25 16.26 38.68 -7.23
N ASN A 26 16.69 37.41 -7.15
CA ASN A 26 15.79 36.29 -6.93
C ASN A 26 15.16 36.31 -5.53
N PHE A 27 15.90 36.76 -4.51
CA PHE A 27 15.36 36.88 -3.16
C PHE A 27 14.37 38.03 -3.02
N ILE A 28 14.65 39.17 -3.65
CA ILE A 28 13.72 40.31 -3.67
C ILE A 28 12.46 39.93 -4.46
N PHE A 29 12.61 39.34 -5.65
CA PHE A 29 11.47 38.88 -6.44
C PHE A 29 10.64 37.82 -5.71
N PHE A 30 11.29 36.86 -5.06
CA PHE A 30 10.61 35.87 -4.23
C PHE A 30 9.87 36.53 -3.07
N TYR A 31 10.52 37.46 -2.35
CA TYR A 31 9.89 38.17 -1.24
C TYR A 31 8.70 39.01 -1.70
N MET A 32 8.81 39.74 -2.81
CA MET A 32 7.72 40.55 -3.36
C MET A 32 6.55 39.66 -3.76
N THR A 33 6.81 38.56 -4.47
CA THR A 33 5.77 37.59 -4.86
C THR A 33 5.11 36.94 -3.64
N TRP A 34 5.91 36.56 -2.64
CA TRP A 34 5.43 36.02 -1.37
C TRP A 34 4.55 37.02 -0.61
N ALA A 35 5.01 38.26 -0.48
CA ALA A 35 4.27 39.33 0.18
C ALA A 35 2.94 39.59 -0.53
N THR A 36 2.95 39.70 -1.87
CA THR A 36 1.73 39.84 -2.67
C THR A 36 0.79 38.66 -2.46
N LEU A 37 1.28 37.42 -2.47
CA LEU A 37 0.47 36.22 -2.27
C LEU A 37 -0.22 36.20 -0.90
N VAL A 38 0.53 36.48 0.17
CA VAL A 38 0.01 36.49 1.55
C VAL A 38 -0.92 37.67 1.81
N LEU A 39 -0.69 38.82 1.18
CA LEU A 39 -1.56 40.00 1.33
C LEU A 39 -2.82 39.91 0.48
N SER A 40 -2.80 39.21 -0.65
CA SER A 40 -3.92 39.12 -1.59
C SER A 40 -4.90 37.98 -1.29
N HIS A 41 -4.51 37.04 -0.42
CA HIS A 41 -5.30 35.83 -0.15
C HIS A 41 -5.35 35.50 1.34
N THR A 42 -6.41 34.79 1.75
CA THR A 42 -6.53 34.29 3.12
C THR A 42 -5.47 33.22 3.40
N ALA A 43 -4.99 33.15 4.65
CA ALA A 43 -3.98 32.16 5.06
C ALA A 43 -4.39 30.72 4.70
N LEU A 44 -5.65 30.36 4.95
CA LEU A 44 -6.21 29.04 4.60
C LEU A 44 -6.12 28.75 3.10
N ARG A 45 -6.41 29.74 2.24
CA ARG A 45 -6.33 29.54 0.78
C ARG A 45 -4.89 29.34 0.32
N VAL A 46 -3.96 30.15 0.82
CA VAL A 46 -2.54 30.04 0.45
C VAL A 46 -1.97 28.69 0.91
N GLU A 47 -2.31 28.26 2.13
CA GLU A 47 -1.90 26.97 2.65
C GLU A 47 -2.45 25.81 1.81
N LEU A 48 -3.77 25.74 1.60
CA LEU A 48 -4.38 24.60 0.89
C LEU A 48 -3.95 24.51 -0.57
N VAL A 49 -3.85 25.65 -1.27
CA VAL A 49 -3.35 25.67 -2.65
C VAL A 49 -1.88 25.28 -2.68
N GLY A 50 -1.06 25.75 -1.74
CA GLY A 50 0.34 25.36 -1.61
C GLY A 50 0.49 23.85 -1.37
N THR A 51 -0.23 23.31 -0.39
CA THR A 51 -0.26 21.87 -0.06
C THR A 51 -0.67 21.04 -1.26
N ALA A 52 -1.78 21.39 -1.91
CA ALA A 52 -2.28 20.66 -3.08
C ALA A 52 -1.27 20.72 -4.25
N THR A 53 -0.67 21.89 -4.50
CA THR A 53 0.33 22.07 -5.56
C THR A 53 1.55 21.18 -5.32
N VAL A 54 2.11 21.19 -4.11
CA VAL A 54 3.25 20.32 -3.76
C VAL A 54 2.87 18.86 -3.88
N ARG A 55 1.71 18.44 -3.37
CA ARG A 55 1.23 17.06 -3.49
C ARG A 55 1.03 16.62 -4.95
N VAL A 56 0.54 17.51 -5.81
CA VAL A 56 0.39 17.22 -7.24
C VAL A 56 1.75 17.08 -7.90
N LEU A 57 2.65 18.05 -7.72
CA LEU A 57 3.93 18.10 -8.43
C LEU A 57 4.95 17.08 -7.93
N CYS A 58 5.01 16.87 -6.61
CA CYS A 58 6.03 16.03 -5.97
C CYS A 58 5.56 14.60 -5.67
N TYR A 59 4.25 14.31 -5.77
CA TYR A 59 3.72 12.97 -5.54
C TYR A 59 2.80 12.46 -6.65
N ALA A 60 1.66 13.12 -6.89
CA ALA A 60 0.62 12.57 -7.76
C ALA A 60 1.09 12.47 -9.22
N LEU A 61 1.64 13.55 -9.77
CA LEU A 61 2.15 13.59 -11.14
C LEU A 61 3.29 12.59 -11.37
N PRO A 62 4.39 12.58 -10.59
CA PRO A 62 5.46 11.62 -10.82
C PRO A 62 5.02 10.17 -10.58
N SER A 63 4.16 9.91 -9.58
CA SER A 63 3.61 8.56 -9.34
C SER A 63 2.71 8.10 -10.48
N LEU A 64 1.90 8.99 -11.07
CA LEU A 64 1.07 8.68 -12.24
C LEU A 64 1.92 8.42 -13.49
N LEU A 65 3.01 9.18 -13.68
CA LEU A 65 3.94 8.95 -14.78
C LEU A 65 4.63 7.59 -14.64
N PHE A 66 5.07 7.22 -13.43
CA PHE A 66 5.62 5.89 -13.16
C PHE A 66 4.59 4.78 -13.33
N PHE A 67 3.36 4.99 -12.86
CA PHE A 67 2.27 4.04 -13.06
C PHE A 67 1.96 3.85 -14.56
N LEU A 68 1.97 4.92 -15.34
CA LEU A 68 1.78 4.87 -16.78
C LEU A 68 2.96 4.18 -17.49
N PHE A 69 4.20 4.45 -17.07
CA PHE A 69 5.39 3.77 -17.58
C PHE A 69 5.35 2.26 -17.34
N ASP A 70 4.88 1.83 -16.16
CA ASP A 70 4.67 0.40 -15.86
C ASP A 70 3.66 -0.28 -16.79
N ILE A 71 2.64 0.47 -17.20
CA ILE A 71 1.56 -0.01 -18.06
C ILE A 71 1.99 -0.04 -19.54
N LEU A 72 2.60 1.04 -20.02
CA LEU A 72 2.95 1.22 -21.43
C LEU A 72 4.20 0.43 -21.81
N THR A 73 5.15 0.32 -20.89
CA THR A 73 6.46 -0.29 -21.14
C THR A 73 6.85 -1.31 -20.05
N PRO A 74 6.03 -2.35 -19.81
CA PRO A 74 6.25 -3.29 -18.72
C PRO A 74 7.58 -4.06 -18.84
N SER A 75 8.05 -4.34 -20.05
CA SER A 75 9.34 -5.01 -20.27
C SER A 75 10.53 -4.17 -19.78
N ALA A 76 10.49 -2.85 -19.96
CA ALA A 76 11.53 -1.95 -19.47
C ALA A 76 11.41 -1.72 -17.96
N ALA A 77 10.18 -1.52 -17.47
CA ALA A 77 9.91 -1.32 -16.05
C ALA A 77 10.43 -2.49 -15.19
N VAL A 78 10.27 -3.73 -15.64
CA VAL A 78 10.74 -4.91 -14.91
C VAL A 78 12.25 -4.92 -14.72
N LEU A 79 13.04 -4.36 -15.64
CA LEU A 79 14.49 -4.28 -15.49
C LEU A 79 14.93 -3.28 -14.42
N LEU A 80 14.08 -2.29 -14.12
CA LEU A 80 14.35 -1.23 -13.15
C LEU A 80 13.74 -1.49 -11.78
N LYS A 81 12.81 -2.46 -11.70
CA LYS A 81 12.09 -2.81 -10.47
C LYS A 81 12.83 -3.82 -9.64
N ALA A 82 12.80 -3.62 -8.32
CA ALA A 82 13.44 -4.49 -7.33
C ALA A 82 13.01 -5.96 -7.51
N GLN A 83 11.70 -6.20 -7.66
CA GLN A 83 11.11 -7.54 -7.76
C GLN A 83 10.74 -7.94 -9.19
N GLY A 84 11.28 -7.23 -10.18
CA GLY A 84 10.98 -7.45 -11.57
C GLY A 84 9.48 -7.48 -11.88
N GLU A 85 8.98 -8.61 -12.42
CA GLU A 85 7.57 -8.76 -12.81
C GLU A 85 6.61 -8.64 -11.62
N TYR A 86 7.05 -9.08 -10.45
CA TYR A 86 6.22 -9.12 -9.24
C TYR A 86 5.89 -7.71 -8.72
N GLY A 87 6.77 -6.74 -8.99
CA GLY A 87 6.58 -5.32 -8.68
C GLY A 87 5.71 -4.56 -9.68
N LEU A 88 5.25 -5.18 -10.78
CA LEU A 88 4.26 -4.55 -11.67
C LEU A 88 2.87 -4.51 -11.02
N PRO A 89 2.04 -3.50 -11.30
CA PRO A 89 0.66 -3.44 -10.79
C PRO A 89 -0.14 -4.73 -11.09
N ASN A 90 0.01 -5.25 -12.31
CA ASN A 90 -0.61 -6.49 -12.74
C ASN A 90 0.14 -7.76 -12.27
N GLY A 91 1.45 -7.65 -11.99
CA GLY A 91 2.36 -8.76 -11.68
C GLY A 91 2.84 -9.62 -12.83
N ASN A 92 2.62 -9.20 -14.06
CA ASN A 92 3.01 -9.96 -15.24
C ASN A 92 3.20 -8.99 -16.40
N LYS A 93 4.32 -9.11 -17.12
CA LYS A 93 4.62 -8.25 -18.28
C LYS A 93 3.54 -8.22 -19.35
N ARG A 94 2.75 -9.30 -19.49
CA ARG A 94 1.71 -9.45 -20.52
C ARG A 94 0.29 -9.16 -19.99
N GLY A 95 0.15 -8.82 -18.72
CA GLY A 95 -1.16 -8.59 -18.10
C GLY A 95 -1.79 -7.27 -18.55
N ARG A 96 -3.09 -7.29 -18.85
CA ARG A 96 -3.86 -6.04 -19.00
C ARG A 96 -4.14 -5.42 -17.63
N ILE A 97 -4.37 -4.11 -17.60
CA ILE A 97 -4.84 -3.39 -16.40
C ILE A 97 -6.14 -4.03 -15.93
N ARG A 98 -6.22 -4.37 -14.66
CA ARG A 98 -7.43 -4.91 -14.04
C ARG A 98 -8.17 -3.82 -13.30
N ARG A 99 -9.48 -4.01 -13.08
CA ARG A 99 -10.30 -3.12 -12.25
C ARG A 99 -9.69 -2.87 -10.87
N LYS A 100 -9.01 -3.87 -10.29
CA LYS A 100 -8.32 -3.71 -9.00
C LYS A 100 -7.11 -2.79 -9.04
N ASP A 101 -6.39 -2.73 -10.16
CA ASP A 101 -5.20 -1.89 -10.30
C ASP A 101 -5.66 -0.42 -10.46
N LEU A 102 -6.76 -0.21 -11.20
CA LEU A 102 -7.44 1.09 -11.28
C LEU A 102 -8.03 1.51 -9.92
N LYS A 103 -8.63 0.58 -9.17
CA LYS A 103 -9.12 0.84 -7.80
C LYS A 103 -7.99 1.40 -6.93
N VAL A 104 -6.81 0.81 -6.98
CA VAL A 104 -5.66 1.29 -6.19
C VAL A 104 -5.28 2.71 -6.57
N ALA A 105 -5.16 3.00 -7.86
CA ALA A 105 -4.83 4.34 -8.34
C ALA A 105 -5.87 5.39 -7.94
N VAL A 106 -7.16 5.11 -8.17
CA VAL A 106 -8.26 6.03 -7.81
C VAL A 106 -8.32 6.25 -6.30
N TRP A 107 -8.18 5.18 -5.50
CA TRP A 107 -8.27 5.30 -4.05
C TRP A 107 -7.06 5.99 -3.42
N ALA A 108 -5.88 5.82 -4.00
CA ALA A 108 -4.69 6.57 -3.59
C ALA A 108 -4.86 8.08 -3.82
N LEU A 109 -5.39 8.48 -4.99
CA LEU A 109 -5.67 9.88 -5.28
C LEU A 109 -6.82 10.43 -4.41
N PHE A 110 -7.83 9.61 -4.12
CA PHE A 110 -8.89 9.96 -3.17
C PHE A 110 -8.32 10.21 -1.77
N ASN A 111 -7.48 9.33 -1.24
CA ASN A 111 -6.85 9.50 0.06
C ASN A 111 -5.93 10.74 0.10
N LEU A 112 -5.19 10.98 -0.98
CA LEU A 112 -4.39 12.20 -1.13
C LEU A 112 -5.26 13.46 -0.99
N ALA A 113 -6.38 13.52 -1.74
CA ALA A 113 -7.34 14.62 -1.67
C ALA A 113 -8.01 14.72 -0.30
N LEU A 114 -8.38 13.58 0.31
CA LEU A 114 -8.94 13.49 1.66
C LEU A 114 -7.98 14.09 2.69
N GLY A 115 -6.68 13.81 2.59
CA GLY A 115 -5.68 14.40 3.49
C GLY A 115 -5.64 15.93 3.42
N VAL A 116 -5.73 16.50 2.20
CA VAL A 116 -5.79 17.95 2.01
C VAL A 116 -7.11 18.52 2.56
N ALA A 117 -8.23 17.83 2.32
CA ALA A 117 -9.54 18.24 2.82
C ALA A 117 -9.60 18.22 4.37
N VAL A 118 -9.07 17.17 4.99
CA VAL A 118 -8.99 17.05 6.46
C VAL A 118 -8.11 18.14 7.05
N GLN A 119 -6.95 18.42 6.45
CA GLN A 119 -6.10 19.54 6.86
C GLN A 119 -6.87 20.87 6.80
N GLY A 120 -7.58 21.13 5.70
CA GLY A 120 -8.39 22.35 5.55
C GLY A 120 -9.54 22.45 6.54
N ALA A 121 -10.23 21.34 6.83
CA ALA A 121 -11.30 21.30 7.81
C ALA A 121 -10.78 21.59 9.23
N ILE A 122 -9.61 21.05 9.59
CA ILE A 122 -8.98 21.30 10.89
C ILE A 122 -8.53 22.76 10.98
N GLU A 123 -7.83 23.29 9.98
CA GLU A 123 -7.41 24.70 9.97
C GLU A 123 -8.58 25.67 10.01
N HIS A 124 -9.66 25.39 9.26
CA HIS A 124 -10.87 26.20 9.32
C HIS A 124 -11.52 26.19 10.71
N THR A 125 -11.57 25.02 11.36
CA THR A 125 -12.10 24.87 12.73
C THR A 125 -11.22 25.58 13.76
N LEU A 126 -9.89 25.47 13.62
CA LEU A 126 -8.95 26.16 14.50
C LEU A 126 -9.05 27.67 14.34
N ALA A 127 -9.07 28.18 13.11
CA ALA A 127 -9.19 29.61 12.83
C ALA A 127 -10.52 30.20 13.35
N SER A 128 -11.62 29.46 13.21
CA SER A 128 -12.94 29.92 13.68
C SER A 128 -13.09 29.86 15.21
N ARG A 129 -12.58 28.81 15.87
CA ARG A 129 -12.77 28.61 17.31
C ARG A 129 -11.64 29.18 18.19
N PHE A 130 -10.42 29.23 17.66
CA PHE A 130 -9.19 29.55 18.39
C PHE A 130 -8.31 30.53 17.59
N ARG A 131 -8.51 31.84 17.79
CA ARG A 131 -7.87 32.92 17.01
C ARG A 131 -6.32 32.94 16.93
N LYS A 132 -5.62 32.08 17.69
CA LYS A 132 -4.15 32.03 17.75
C LYS A 132 -3.57 30.64 17.46
N VAL A 133 -4.40 29.67 17.07
CA VAL A 133 -3.96 28.30 16.80
C VAL A 133 -4.10 28.03 15.31
N SER A 134 -3.03 27.59 14.68
CA SER A 134 -2.99 27.02 13.34
C SER A 134 -2.02 25.85 13.34
N LEU A 135 -2.23 24.86 12.46
CA LEU A 135 -1.26 23.79 12.20
C LEU A 135 -0.04 24.36 11.47
N VAL A 136 -0.26 25.27 10.51
CA VAL A 136 0.79 25.90 9.71
C VAL A 136 0.84 27.40 9.97
N ARG A 137 2.03 27.95 10.15
CA ARG A 137 2.21 29.39 10.37
C ARG A 137 2.37 30.12 9.03
N VAL A 138 1.36 30.92 8.67
CA VAL A 138 1.42 31.80 7.49
C VAL A 138 1.75 33.23 7.93
N THR A 139 2.95 33.72 7.62
CA THR A 139 3.38 35.09 7.97
C THR A 139 4.17 35.75 6.86
N LEU A 140 4.18 37.08 6.80
CA LEU A 140 4.97 37.82 5.80
C LEU A 140 6.48 37.62 5.97
N LYS A 141 6.96 37.47 7.22
CA LYS A 141 8.38 37.30 7.52
C LYS A 141 8.83 35.91 7.10
N LEU A 142 9.72 35.85 6.11
CA LEU A 142 10.32 34.60 5.65
C LEU A 142 11.23 34.00 6.74
N PRO A 143 11.29 32.66 6.84
CA PRO A 143 12.20 31.98 7.75
C PRO A 143 13.65 32.18 7.27
N LEU A 144 14.57 32.28 8.22
CA LEU A 144 16.01 32.28 7.90
C LEU A 144 16.39 30.93 7.28
N PRO A 145 17.27 30.88 6.26
CA PRO A 145 17.63 29.62 5.59
C PRO A 145 18.14 28.54 6.56
N TRP A 146 18.95 28.93 7.54
CA TRP A 146 19.46 28.01 8.56
C TRP A 146 18.36 27.46 9.46
N SER A 147 17.46 28.32 9.94
CA SER A 147 16.31 27.89 10.74
C SER A 147 15.40 26.95 9.96
N LEU A 148 15.15 27.26 8.68
CA LEU A 148 14.38 26.42 7.78
C LEU A 148 15.00 25.02 7.64
N ALA A 149 16.32 24.93 7.41
CA ALA A 149 17.01 23.65 7.29
C ALA A 149 16.93 22.83 8.59
N TRP A 150 17.11 23.48 9.74
CA TRP A 150 17.05 22.84 11.05
C TRP A 150 15.63 22.35 11.41
N GLU A 151 14.62 23.16 11.11
CA GLU A 151 13.20 22.82 11.29
C GLU A 151 12.80 21.62 10.43
N ILE A 152 13.24 21.58 9.16
CA ILE A 152 12.99 20.43 8.27
C ILE A 152 13.66 19.18 8.81
N PHE A 153 14.93 19.27 9.21
CA PHE A 153 15.68 18.14 9.75
C PHE A 153 14.97 17.50 10.96
N TRP A 154 14.58 18.30 11.96
CA TRP A 154 13.85 17.80 13.12
C TRP A 154 12.44 17.34 12.77
N GLY A 155 11.76 18.01 11.82
CA GLY A 155 10.46 17.59 11.31
C GLY A 155 10.51 16.18 10.71
N LEU A 156 11.54 15.89 9.92
CA LEU A 156 11.73 14.57 9.30
C LEU A 156 12.07 13.49 10.34
N ILE A 157 12.93 13.79 11.32
CA ILE A 157 13.22 12.86 12.43
C ILE A 157 11.95 12.54 13.21
N LEU A 158 11.18 13.57 13.57
CA LEU A 158 9.94 13.38 14.31
C LEU A 158 8.90 12.61 13.49
N ARG A 159 8.80 12.86 12.18
CA ARG A 159 7.98 12.06 11.27
C ARG A 159 8.40 10.60 11.27
N GLU A 160 9.69 10.29 11.17
CA GLU A 160 10.20 8.91 11.19
C GLU A 160 9.80 8.21 12.50
N MET A 161 10.00 8.86 13.64
CA MET A 161 9.63 8.32 14.95
C MET A 161 8.12 8.10 15.09
N LEU A 162 7.30 9.09 14.70
CA LEU A 162 5.84 9.00 14.76
C LEU A 162 5.31 7.90 13.84
N SER A 163 5.83 7.84 12.60
CA SER A 163 5.46 6.83 11.62
C SER A 163 5.76 5.43 12.17
N TYR A 164 6.96 5.22 12.71
CA TYR A 164 7.33 3.96 13.32
C TYR A 164 6.38 3.59 14.49
N ILE A 165 6.15 4.50 15.43
CA ILE A 165 5.33 4.24 16.62
C ILE A 165 3.90 3.90 16.21
N ILE A 166 3.28 4.73 15.36
CA ILE A 166 1.90 4.54 14.91
C ILE A 166 1.79 3.25 14.10
N HIS A 167 2.70 3.02 13.16
CA HIS A 167 2.64 1.86 12.29
C HIS A 167 2.79 0.56 13.09
N ARG A 168 3.78 0.49 14.00
CA ARG A 168 4.00 -0.68 14.85
C ARG A 168 2.87 -0.90 15.87
N TRP A 169 2.52 0.13 16.64
CA TRP A 169 1.65 -0.02 17.81
C TRP A 169 0.16 0.22 17.54
N ILE A 170 -0.18 0.86 16.43
CA ILE A 170 -1.58 1.13 16.05
C ILE A 170 -1.96 0.31 14.82
N LEU A 171 -1.13 0.23 13.78
CA LEU A 171 -1.53 -0.47 12.55
C LEU A 171 -1.17 -1.96 12.53
N HIS A 172 -0.38 -2.45 13.49
CA HIS A 172 -0.01 -3.86 13.63
C HIS A 172 -0.37 -4.48 15.00
N THR A 173 -1.34 -3.90 15.71
CA THR A 173 -1.88 -4.45 16.98
C THR A 173 -3.33 -4.93 16.85
N LYS A 174 -3.90 -5.49 17.91
CA LYS A 174 -5.26 -6.07 17.90
C LYS A 174 -6.35 -4.99 18.01
N ASN A 175 -6.56 -4.22 16.94
CA ASN A 175 -7.55 -3.14 16.93
C ASN A 175 -8.24 -3.02 15.54
N PRO A 176 -9.35 -2.26 15.40
CA PRO A 176 -10.02 -2.10 14.11
C PRO A 176 -9.16 -1.45 13.02
N LEU A 177 -8.32 -0.46 13.35
CA LEU A 177 -7.46 0.21 12.36
C LEU A 177 -6.42 -0.75 11.78
N ALA A 178 -5.82 -1.60 12.60
CA ALA A 178 -4.89 -2.63 12.15
C ALA A 178 -5.56 -3.64 11.22
N ARG A 179 -6.82 -4.04 11.50
CA ARG A 179 -7.60 -4.92 10.60
C ARG A 179 -7.84 -4.26 9.25
N LEU A 180 -8.12 -2.96 9.24
CA LEU A 180 -8.32 -2.19 8.01
C LEU A 180 -7.01 -2.08 7.21
N HIS A 181 -5.91 -1.73 7.86
CA HIS A 181 -4.58 -1.67 7.25
C HIS A 181 -4.16 -3.03 6.67
N ALA A 182 -4.37 -4.12 7.41
CA ALA A 182 -4.08 -5.46 6.93
C ALA A 182 -4.96 -5.87 5.73
N ALA A 183 -6.25 -5.52 5.74
CA ALA A 183 -7.18 -5.87 4.67
C ALA A 183 -6.99 -5.04 3.39
N TRP A 184 -6.44 -3.83 3.50
CA TRP A 184 -6.27 -2.91 2.38
C TRP A 184 -4.82 -2.86 1.92
N TYR A 185 -3.91 -2.34 2.74
CA TYR A 185 -2.51 -2.19 2.37
C TYR A 185 -1.79 -3.54 2.24
N HIS A 186 -1.91 -4.45 3.21
CA HIS A 186 -1.28 -5.78 3.12
C HIS A 186 -2.01 -6.76 2.17
N ALA A 187 -3.11 -6.35 1.55
CA ALA A 187 -3.66 -7.07 0.39
C ALA A 187 -2.87 -6.78 -0.90
N LEU A 188 -2.01 -5.76 -0.90
CA LEU A 188 -1.05 -5.54 -1.95
C LEU A 188 0.02 -6.63 -1.91
N ARG A 189 0.51 -6.96 -3.11
CA ARG A 189 1.50 -8.01 -3.29
C ARG A 189 2.94 -7.49 -3.16
N ALA A 190 3.17 -6.31 -3.72
CA ALA A 190 4.43 -5.59 -3.76
C ALA A 190 4.09 -4.09 -3.81
N PRO A 191 4.99 -3.19 -3.35
CA PRO A 191 4.85 -1.77 -3.62
C PRO A 191 4.99 -1.49 -5.12
N TYR A 192 4.19 -0.56 -5.63
CA TYR A 192 4.26 -0.05 -6.99
C TYR A 192 3.72 1.39 -7.00
N PRO A 193 3.92 2.18 -8.07
CA PRO A 193 3.57 3.60 -8.06
C PRO A 193 2.12 3.85 -7.61
N LEU A 194 1.91 4.90 -6.82
CA LEU A 194 0.66 5.27 -6.10
C LEU A 194 0.35 4.48 -4.83
N THR A 195 0.99 3.34 -4.54
CA THR A 195 0.63 2.54 -3.35
C THR A 195 0.93 3.21 -2.02
N ALA A 196 1.80 4.24 -1.99
CA ALA A 196 2.03 5.02 -0.78
C ALA A 196 0.72 5.52 -0.15
N HIS A 197 -0.19 6.10 -0.94
CA HIS A 197 -1.44 6.66 -0.43
C HIS A 197 -2.61 5.67 -0.51
N TYR A 198 -2.37 4.42 -0.93
CA TYR A 198 -3.40 3.39 -0.96
C TYR A 198 -3.52 2.68 0.40
N ASP A 199 -4.60 2.96 1.12
CA ASP A 199 -5.01 2.20 2.30
C ASP A 199 -6.50 2.48 2.56
N HIS A 200 -7.08 1.84 3.58
CA HIS A 200 -8.35 2.29 4.11
C HIS A 200 -8.23 3.76 4.55
N PRO A 201 -9.21 4.65 4.25
CA PRO A 201 -9.08 6.10 4.52
C PRO A 201 -8.68 6.45 5.97
N LEU A 202 -9.26 5.76 6.95
CA LEU A 202 -8.88 5.95 8.36
C LEU A 202 -7.46 5.48 8.68
N ALA A 203 -7.02 4.35 8.12
CA ALA A 203 -5.66 3.84 8.32
C ALA A 203 -4.64 4.75 7.62
N TYR A 204 -4.97 5.28 6.44
CA TYR A 204 -4.18 6.31 5.76
C TYR A 204 -4.04 7.59 6.59
N LEU A 205 -5.16 8.12 7.12
CA LEU A 205 -5.14 9.35 7.91
C LEU A 205 -4.27 9.20 9.16
N VAL A 206 -4.41 8.08 9.87
CA VAL A 206 -3.64 7.80 11.08
C VAL A 206 -2.18 7.44 10.78
N GLY A 207 -1.94 6.59 9.78
CA GLY A 207 -0.64 5.99 9.48
C GLY A 207 0.30 6.86 8.66
N ARG A 208 -0.23 7.81 7.88
CA ARG A 208 0.57 8.59 6.93
C ARG A 208 0.34 10.09 7.04
N TRP A 209 -0.92 10.52 7.01
CA TRP A 209 -1.23 11.93 7.09
C TRP A 209 -0.84 12.52 8.45
N LEU A 210 -1.23 11.85 9.55
CA LEU A 210 -0.97 12.33 10.91
C LEU A 210 0.54 12.43 11.24
N PRO A 211 1.39 11.41 11.01
CA PRO A 211 2.83 11.54 11.19
C PRO A 211 3.48 12.62 10.34
N THR A 212 2.88 12.97 9.20
CA THR A 212 3.40 14.02 8.32
C THR A 212 3.05 15.41 8.83
N ILE A 213 1.81 15.65 9.25
CA ILE A 213 1.33 16.98 9.66
C ILE A 213 1.63 17.29 11.14
N LEU A 214 1.73 16.28 12.00
CA LEU A 214 1.93 16.50 13.43
C LEU A 214 3.27 17.20 13.77
N PRO A 215 4.42 16.85 13.16
CA PRO A 215 5.66 17.61 13.33
C PRO A 215 5.53 19.08 12.96
N VAL A 216 4.72 19.36 11.94
CA VAL A 216 4.46 20.72 11.44
C VAL A 216 3.71 21.53 12.49
N ALA A 217 2.65 20.94 13.05
CA ALA A 217 1.83 21.56 14.09
C ALA A 217 2.61 21.76 15.41
N LEU A 218 3.39 20.76 15.83
CA LEU A 218 4.21 20.83 17.05
C LEU A 218 5.34 21.85 16.92
N GLY A 219 6.05 21.86 15.78
CA GLY A 219 7.09 22.83 15.47
C GLY A 219 6.58 24.21 15.07
N ARG A 220 5.27 24.34 14.81
CA ARG A 220 4.62 25.54 14.24
C ARG A 220 5.38 26.10 13.04
N LEU A 221 5.68 25.21 12.09
CA LEU A 221 6.53 25.55 10.96
C LEU A 221 5.93 26.67 10.13
N HIS A 222 6.80 27.53 9.60
CA HIS A 222 6.39 28.52 8.61
C HIS A 222 5.90 27.82 7.33
N LEU A 223 4.92 28.40 6.63
CA LEU A 223 4.33 27.81 5.42
C LEU A 223 5.40 27.40 4.40
N VAL A 224 6.38 28.26 4.14
CA VAL A 224 7.50 27.94 3.22
C VAL A 224 8.30 26.72 3.72
N THR A 225 8.67 26.67 5.00
CA THR A 225 9.36 25.50 5.59
C THR A 225 8.51 24.24 5.43
N TYR A 226 7.21 24.34 5.73
CA TYR A 226 6.25 23.24 5.58
C TYR A 226 6.15 22.75 4.14
N LEU A 227 6.05 23.64 3.15
CA LEU A 227 5.95 23.25 1.74
C LEU A 227 7.22 22.55 1.25
N VAL A 228 8.41 23.00 1.68
CA VAL A 228 9.67 22.31 1.35
C VAL A 228 9.75 20.95 2.06
N TYR A 229 9.41 20.89 3.35
CA TYR A 229 9.32 19.63 4.09
C TYR A 229 8.34 18.64 3.41
N LEU A 230 7.15 19.12 3.03
CA LEU A 230 6.13 18.33 2.34
C LEU A 230 6.60 17.86 0.97
N ALA A 231 7.36 18.67 0.24
CA ALA A 231 7.95 18.30 -1.03
C ALA A 231 8.95 17.16 -0.88
N ILE A 232 9.85 17.24 0.12
CA ILE A 232 10.80 16.18 0.47
C ILE A 232 10.05 14.89 0.80
N VAL A 233 9.04 14.96 1.68
CA VAL A 233 8.21 13.80 2.05
C VAL A 233 7.44 13.24 0.85
N SER A 234 6.94 14.08 -0.05
CA SER A 234 6.18 13.64 -1.22
C SER A 234 7.06 12.94 -2.27
N LEU A 235 8.27 13.46 -2.49
CA LEU A 235 9.26 12.82 -3.35
C LEU A 235 9.73 11.49 -2.75
N GLU A 236 9.98 11.48 -1.44
CA GLU A 236 10.28 10.27 -0.69
C GLU A 236 9.20 9.19 -0.90
N GLU A 237 7.92 9.55 -0.69
CA GLU A 237 6.78 8.64 -0.88
C GLU A 237 6.67 8.13 -2.31
N THR A 238 6.93 8.99 -3.29
CA THR A 238 6.95 8.61 -4.70
C THR A 238 7.98 7.52 -4.95
N PHE A 239 9.22 7.73 -4.49
CA PHE A 239 10.30 6.82 -4.81
C PHE A 239 10.29 5.55 -3.96
N ALA A 240 10.10 5.67 -2.65
CA ALA A 240 10.12 4.53 -1.72
C ALA A 240 9.01 3.51 -1.98
N TYR A 241 7.88 3.93 -2.58
CA TYR A 241 6.75 3.03 -2.87
C TYR A 241 6.61 2.70 -4.35
N SER A 242 7.49 3.23 -5.22
CA SER A 242 7.43 2.96 -6.66
C SER A 242 7.81 1.54 -7.06
N GLY A 243 8.53 0.82 -6.19
CA GLY A 243 9.12 -0.49 -6.50
C GLY A 243 10.37 -0.41 -7.39
N TYR A 244 10.85 0.77 -7.76
CA TYR A 244 12.13 0.93 -8.46
C TYR A 244 13.31 0.92 -7.49
N SER A 245 14.29 0.05 -7.73
CA SER A 245 15.51 -0.08 -6.92
C SER A 245 16.69 0.73 -7.48
N ALA A 246 16.72 0.95 -8.80
CA ALA A 246 17.80 1.66 -9.49
C ALA A 246 17.47 3.15 -9.67
N MET A 247 17.57 3.93 -8.59
CA MET A 247 17.41 5.39 -8.62
C MET A 247 18.77 6.09 -8.45
N PRO A 248 18.98 7.32 -8.99
CA PRO A 248 20.27 8.02 -8.98
C PRO A 248 20.92 8.22 -7.60
N THR A 249 20.12 8.18 -6.53
CA THR A 249 20.55 8.28 -5.13
C THR A 249 20.51 6.91 -4.44
N GLY A 250 21.15 5.92 -5.07
CA GLY A 250 20.94 4.48 -4.84
C GLY A 250 21.10 3.96 -3.40
N PHE A 251 21.77 4.69 -2.50
CA PHE A 251 21.90 4.26 -1.11
C PHE A 251 20.69 4.64 -0.23
N PHE A 252 20.28 5.91 -0.26
CA PHE A 252 19.23 6.39 0.66
C PHE A 252 17.84 5.98 0.15
N ILE A 253 17.50 6.39 -1.08
CA ILE A 253 16.20 6.09 -1.68
C ILE A 253 16.04 4.60 -1.99
N GLY A 254 17.10 3.95 -2.47
CA GLY A 254 17.11 2.51 -2.71
C GLY A 254 16.91 1.71 -1.42
N GLY A 255 17.57 2.11 -0.32
CA GLY A 255 17.38 1.49 1.00
C GLY A 255 15.95 1.64 1.52
N MET A 256 15.33 2.80 1.30
CA MET A 256 13.93 3.04 1.69
C MET A 256 12.94 2.18 0.89
N ALA A 257 13.15 2.04 -0.41
CA ALA A 257 12.31 1.19 -1.26
C ALA A 257 12.34 -0.28 -0.79
N ARG A 258 13.55 -0.80 -0.52
CA ARG A 258 13.73 -2.17 0.02
C ARG A 258 13.09 -2.33 1.40
N ASN A 259 13.18 -1.30 2.24
CA ASN A 259 12.56 -1.31 3.56
C ASN A 259 11.02 -1.43 3.46
N MET A 260 10.39 -0.63 2.59
CA MET A 260 8.94 -0.69 2.34
C MET A 260 8.49 -2.02 1.72
N GLU A 261 9.34 -2.58 0.86
CA GLU A 261 9.11 -3.88 0.25
C GLU A 261 9.16 -5.00 1.29
N ALA A 262 10.25 -5.10 2.06
CA ALA A 262 10.39 -6.09 3.12
C ALA A 262 9.28 -5.97 4.19
N HIS A 263 8.77 -4.77 4.48
CA HIS A 263 7.59 -4.60 5.32
C HIS A 263 6.36 -5.33 4.77
N LEU A 264 6.06 -5.13 3.48
CA LEU A 264 4.88 -5.73 2.84
C LEU A 264 5.04 -7.26 2.70
N HIS A 265 6.22 -7.73 2.33
CA HIS A 265 6.52 -9.16 2.21
C HIS A 265 6.48 -9.90 3.56
N SER A 266 6.94 -9.23 4.61
CA SER A 266 6.93 -9.77 5.98
C SER A 266 5.56 -9.64 6.65
N LEU A 267 4.53 -9.19 5.93
CA LEU A 267 3.16 -8.95 6.40
C LEU A 267 3.12 -8.05 7.65
N GLY A 268 4.05 -7.09 7.71
CA GLY A 268 4.16 -6.12 8.80
C GLY A 268 4.73 -6.65 10.10
N THR A 269 5.61 -7.66 10.03
CA THR A 269 6.36 -8.13 11.21
C THR A 269 7.57 -7.24 11.55
N GLY A 270 8.00 -6.38 10.61
CA GLY A 270 9.07 -5.40 10.82
C GLY A 270 9.05 -4.27 9.78
N ASN A 271 10.10 -3.43 9.78
CA ASN A 271 10.29 -2.32 8.84
C ASN A 271 9.14 -1.28 8.84
N PHE A 272 8.78 -0.80 10.03
CA PHE A 272 7.63 0.07 10.23
C PHE A 272 7.88 1.54 9.84
N GLY A 273 9.11 2.02 10.01
CA GLY A 273 9.52 3.40 9.73
C GLY A 273 9.78 3.62 8.24
N PRO A 274 9.43 4.78 7.66
CA PRO A 274 9.75 5.14 6.28
C PRO A 274 11.24 4.95 5.90
N TRP A 275 12.17 5.37 6.77
CA TRP A 275 13.61 5.29 6.51
C TRP A 275 14.24 3.97 7.01
N GLY A 276 13.54 3.26 7.90
CA GLY A 276 14.03 2.06 8.58
C GLY A 276 15.18 2.35 9.54
N VAL A 277 15.41 3.62 9.92
CA VAL A 277 16.45 3.99 10.89
C VAL A 277 16.00 3.58 12.29
N VAL A 278 14.76 3.89 12.65
CA VAL A 278 14.20 3.52 13.96
C VAL A 278 14.07 2.00 14.08
N ASP A 279 13.72 1.31 12.98
CA ASP A 279 13.69 -0.15 12.96
C ASP A 279 15.06 -0.78 13.25
N ARG A 280 16.14 -0.21 12.69
CA ARG A 280 17.51 -0.68 12.96
C ARG A 280 17.90 -0.46 14.42
N VAL A 281 17.58 0.70 14.98
CA VAL A 281 17.88 1.03 16.37
C VAL A 281 17.10 0.14 17.34
N LEU A 282 15.84 -0.17 17.03
CA LEU A 282 14.95 -0.95 17.89
C LEU A 282 14.89 -2.45 17.55
N GLY A 283 15.72 -2.91 16.61
CA GLY A 283 15.84 -4.31 16.24
C GLY A 283 14.61 -4.93 15.58
N THR A 284 13.83 -4.14 14.84
CA THR A 284 12.66 -4.59 14.05
C THR A 284 12.91 -4.61 12.55
N THR A 285 14.18 -4.59 12.13
CA THR A 285 14.55 -4.76 10.72
C THR A 285 14.37 -6.21 10.30
N VAL A 286 13.69 -6.43 9.18
CA VAL A 286 13.54 -7.71 8.50
C VAL A 286 14.22 -7.58 7.15
N ASP A 287 15.21 -8.43 6.91
CA ASP A 287 15.93 -8.50 5.65
C ASP A 287 15.14 -9.32 4.61
N GLU A 288 15.38 -9.04 3.33
CA GLU A 288 14.78 -9.74 2.18
C GLU A 288 15.17 -11.23 2.09
N GLU A 289 16.06 -11.74 2.96
CA GLU A 289 16.39 -13.17 3.08
C GLU A 289 15.23 -13.95 3.76
N TYR A 290 14.02 -13.72 3.26
CA TYR A 290 12.93 -14.66 3.37
C TYR A 290 12.88 -15.37 2.02
N ASP A 291 13.55 -16.52 1.92
CA ASP A 291 13.23 -17.56 0.94
C ASP A 291 11.78 -18.01 1.19
N ALA A 292 10.83 -17.16 0.84
CA ALA A 292 9.52 -17.64 0.48
C ALA A 292 9.72 -18.33 -0.86
N ASP A 293 10.05 -19.62 -0.81
CA ASP A 293 9.57 -20.54 -1.83
C ASP A 293 8.14 -20.07 -2.18
N PRO A 294 7.85 -19.72 -3.45
CA PRO A 294 6.50 -19.31 -3.84
C PRO A 294 5.56 -20.36 -3.27
N PRO A 295 4.49 -19.98 -2.53
CA PRO A 295 3.67 -20.93 -1.82
C PRO A 295 3.25 -21.99 -2.81
N THR A 296 3.83 -23.18 -2.67
CA THR A 296 3.52 -24.28 -3.56
C THR A 296 2.03 -24.48 -3.32
N PRO A 297 1.16 -24.35 -4.35
CA PRO A 297 -0.26 -24.59 -4.17
C PRO A 297 -0.36 -25.95 -3.47
N PRO A 298 -1.16 -26.08 -2.41
CA PRO A 298 -1.21 -27.31 -1.63
C PRO A 298 -1.35 -28.43 -2.64
N ARG A 299 -0.30 -29.25 -2.79
CA ARG A 299 -0.36 -30.41 -3.65
C ARG A 299 -1.56 -31.15 -3.09
N LEU A 300 -2.66 -31.14 -3.83
CA LEU A 300 -3.77 -32.03 -3.59
C LEU A 300 -3.10 -33.38 -3.48
N ARG A 301 -2.93 -33.86 -2.25
CA ARG A 301 -2.68 -35.27 -2.00
C ARG A 301 -3.96 -35.88 -2.53
N LEU A 302 -3.97 -36.17 -3.82
CA LEU A 302 -4.85 -37.14 -4.42
C LEU A 302 -4.59 -38.37 -3.58
N ARG A 303 -5.47 -38.54 -2.59
CA ARG A 303 -5.55 -39.74 -1.77
C ARG A 303 -5.85 -40.81 -2.78
N ARG A 304 -4.79 -41.50 -3.22
CA ARG A 304 -4.86 -42.62 -4.15
C ARG A 304 -5.89 -43.56 -3.54
N ARG A 305 -7.06 -43.69 -4.17
CA ARG A 305 -8.02 -44.72 -3.81
C ARG A 305 -7.26 -46.05 -3.91
N PRO A 306 -7.20 -46.86 -2.84
CA PRO A 306 -6.74 -48.23 -3.01
C PRO A 306 -7.81 -48.97 -3.83
N ASN A 307 -7.35 -49.82 -4.75
CA ASN A 307 -8.11 -50.59 -5.74
C ASN A 307 -8.60 -49.83 -6.98
N SER A 308 -7.74 -49.77 -8.00
CA SER A 308 -8.16 -49.93 -9.40
C SER A 308 -7.28 -50.93 -10.18
N GLY A 309 -6.31 -51.60 -9.53
CA GLY A 309 -5.39 -52.53 -10.18
C GLY A 309 -5.96 -53.94 -10.43
N ARG A 310 -7.27 -54.09 -10.59
CA ARG A 310 -7.89 -55.39 -10.90
C ARG A 310 -8.96 -55.35 -11.99
N GLU A 311 -9.21 -54.18 -12.58
CA GLU A 311 -10.15 -54.01 -13.71
C GLU A 311 -9.46 -53.60 -15.02
N GLU A 312 -8.14 -53.35 -15.00
CA GLU A 312 -7.34 -53.05 -16.20
C GLU A 312 -6.76 -54.33 -16.85
N GLU A 313 -6.36 -55.34 -16.08
CA GLU A 313 -5.90 -56.64 -16.63
C GLU A 313 -7.02 -57.43 -17.34
N GLU A 314 -8.29 -57.26 -16.92
CA GLU A 314 -9.42 -57.98 -17.53
C GLU A 314 -10.00 -57.26 -18.77
N LYS A 315 -9.57 -56.01 -19.03
CA LYS A 315 -9.93 -55.26 -20.24
C LYS A 315 -8.91 -55.43 -21.36
N GLU A 316 -7.62 -55.53 -21.04
CA GLU A 316 -6.58 -55.82 -22.05
C GLU A 316 -6.73 -57.23 -22.67
N ALA A 317 -7.20 -58.23 -21.90
CA ALA A 317 -7.41 -59.59 -22.40
C ALA A 317 -8.65 -59.75 -23.32
N LYS A 318 -9.51 -58.74 -23.43
CA LYS A 318 -10.75 -58.81 -24.24
C LYS A 318 -10.75 -57.92 -25.48
N GLU A 319 -9.70 -57.12 -25.69
CA GLU A 319 -9.59 -56.21 -26.83
C GLU A 319 -8.77 -56.79 -28.02
N GLU A 320 -8.17 -57.97 -27.86
CA GLU A 320 -7.40 -58.67 -28.93
C GLU A 320 -8.27 -59.48 -29.91
N ARG A 321 -9.60 -59.48 -29.78
CA ARG A 321 -10.51 -60.23 -30.68
C ARG A 321 -11.74 -59.45 -31.11
N ALA A 322 -11.60 -58.44 -31.97
CA ALA A 322 -12.70 -57.98 -32.84
C ALA A 322 -12.19 -57.10 -34.02
N PRO A 323 -12.80 -57.17 -35.22
CA PRO A 323 -12.31 -56.51 -36.43
C PRO A 323 -12.70 -55.01 -36.50
N PRO A 324 -12.08 -54.22 -37.40
CA PRO A 324 -12.12 -52.77 -37.33
C PRO A 324 -13.37 -52.24 -38.03
N HIS A 325 -14.12 -51.30 -37.44
CA HIS A 325 -14.79 -50.21 -38.17
C HIS A 325 -15.47 -49.16 -37.25
N SER A 326 -15.30 -47.91 -37.68
CA SER A 326 -16.22 -46.76 -37.58
C SER A 326 -16.23 -45.86 -36.31
N HIS A 327 -15.71 -44.65 -36.53
CA HIS A 327 -16.17 -43.35 -36.03
C HIS A 327 -17.34 -43.34 -35.02
N ARG A 328 -17.04 -43.15 -33.71
CA ARG A 328 -17.82 -42.29 -32.78
C ARG A 328 -17.24 -42.32 -31.36
N ARG A 329 -16.19 -41.53 -31.08
CA ARG A 329 -15.82 -41.12 -29.71
C ARG A 329 -15.31 -39.68 -29.66
N ARG A 330 -16.20 -38.75 -29.95
CA ARG A 330 -16.09 -37.35 -29.54
C ARG A 330 -17.45 -36.92 -29.00
N HIS A 331 -17.79 -37.30 -27.77
CA HIS A 331 -18.92 -36.65 -27.07
C HIS A 331 -18.97 -36.82 -25.54
N HIS A 332 -17.97 -37.43 -24.89
CA HIS A 332 -18.00 -37.60 -23.43
C HIS A 332 -17.16 -36.61 -22.62
N LEU A 333 -16.31 -35.81 -23.26
CA LEU A 333 -15.50 -34.76 -22.60
C LEU A 333 -16.18 -33.38 -22.56
N GLN A 334 -17.40 -33.24 -23.07
CA GLN A 334 -18.13 -31.96 -23.13
C GLN A 334 -19.20 -31.79 -22.05
N ARG A 335 -19.43 -32.79 -21.19
CA ARG A 335 -20.40 -32.69 -20.08
C ARG A 335 -19.81 -32.37 -18.71
N GLN A 336 -18.48 -32.45 -18.53
CA GLN A 336 -17.83 -32.02 -17.29
C GLN A 336 -17.46 -30.53 -17.28
N GLY A 337 -17.50 -29.85 -18.44
CA GLY A 337 -17.26 -28.41 -18.55
C GLY A 337 -18.49 -27.51 -18.37
N ILE A 338 -19.70 -28.08 -18.21
CA ILE A 338 -20.95 -27.30 -18.12
C ILE A 338 -21.39 -27.09 -16.66
N VAL A 339 -21.02 -27.99 -15.74
CA VAL A 339 -21.42 -27.86 -14.32
C VAL A 339 -20.57 -26.82 -13.57
N LEU A 340 -19.32 -26.58 -13.99
CA LEU A 340 -18.46 -25.57 -13.35
C LEU A 340 -18.74 -24.12 -13.80
N ALA A 341 -19.50 -23.94 -14.89
CA ALA A 341 -19.83 -22.63 -15.46
C ALA A 341 -21.16 -22.06 -14.94
N GLN A 342 -22.02 -22.89 -14.34
CA GLN A 342 -23.27 -22.43 -13.71
C GLN A 342 -23.03 -21.94 -12.27
N ASP A 343 -22.15 -22.58 -11.49
CA ASP A 343 -21.84 -22.17 -10.11
C ASP A 343 -21.06 -20.84 -10.01
N LEU A 344 -20.45 -20.36 -11.10
CA LEU A 344 -19.72 -19.09 -11.15
C LEU A 344 -20.58 -17.91 -11.61
N LYS A 345 -21.79 -18.18 -12.13
CA LYS A 345 -22.72 -17.15 -12.59
C LYS A 345 -23.59 -16.61 -11.44
N ASP A 346 -23.91 -17.46 -10.46
CA ASP A 346 -24.75 -17.11 -9.31
C ASP A 346 -24.03 -16.30 -8.21
N TYR A 347 -22.71 -16.09 -8.33
CA TYR A 347 -21.94 -15.22 -7.43
C TYR A 347 -21.74 -13.80 -7.96
N ALA A 348 -22.19 -13.51 -9.18
CA ALA A 348 -21.99 -12.23 -9.87
C ALA A 348 -23.25 -11.34 -9.96
N ASP A 349 -24.44 -11.88 -9.67
CA ASP A 349 -25.70 -11.11 -9.58
C ASP A 349 -26.13 -11.00 -8.11
N ASN A 350 -25.66 -9.95 -7.44
CA ASN A 350 -26.34 -9.38 -6.27
C ASN A 350 -26.10 -7.88 -6.29
N ASP A 351 -26.82 -7.23 -7.20
CA ASP A 351 -27.04 -5.80 -7.18
C ASP A 351 -27.87 -5.44 -5.94
N VAL A 352 -27.43 -4.37 -5.28
CA VAL A 352 -28.09 -3.76 -4.12
C VAL A 352 -29.41 -3.14 -4.59
N VAL A 353 -30.53 -3.81 -4.27
CA VAL A 353 -31.85 -3.19 -4.27
C VAL A 353 -31.99 -2.45 -2.94
N VAL A 354 -32.10 -1.12 -3.05
CA VAL A 354 -32.60 -0.26 -1.97
C VAL A 354 -34.12 -0.38 -2.00
N ASP A 355 -34.73 -0.87 -0.92
CA ASP A 355 -36.16 -0.68 -0.68
C ASP A 355 -36.41 -0.17 0.73
N SER A 356 -37.41 0.69 0.79
CA SER A 356 -37.76 1.65 1.82
C SER A 356 -39.17 1.34 2.30
N GLY A 357 -39.42 1.19 3.61
CA GLY A 357 -40.79 1.16 4.11
C GLY A 357 -41.01 0.47 5.47
N GLU A 358 -41.25 1.31 6.47
CA GLU A 358 -42.21 1.22 7.60
C GLU A 358 -42.70 -0.13 8.19
N ASN A 359 -42.51 -0.24 9.52
CA ASN A 359 -43.41 -0.66 10.62
C ASN A 359 -44.59 -1.62 10.37
N VAL A 360 -44.79 -2.58 11.29
CA VAL A 360 -45.93 -2.72 12.25
C VAL A 360 -45.94 -4.13 12.88
N LEU A 361 -46.13 -4.21 14.22
CA LEU A 361 -46.50 -5.39 15.03
C LEU A 361 -48.04 -5.47 15.17
N PRO A 362 -48.69 -6.64 15.42
CA PRO A 362 -48.95 -7.05 16.82
C PRO A 362 -49.13 -8.57 17.13
N VAL A 363 -48.77 -8.92 18.38
CA VAL A 363 -49.40 -9.75 19.47
C VAL A 363 -50.52 -10.80 19.20
N GLY A 364 -50.43 -11.94 19.93
CA GLY A 364 -51.53 -12.81 20.46
C GLY A 364 -51.24 -14.32 20.34
N GLU A 365 -50.81 -15.05 21.39
CA GLU A 365 -51.55 -15.75 22.49
C GLU A 365 -52.00 -17.22 22.18
N ASP A 366 -51.49 -18.12 23.04
CA ASP A 366 -52.01 -19.39 23.63
C ASP A 366 -52.32 -20.67 22.82
N GLY A 367 -51.86 -21.81 23.37
CA GLY A 367 -52.44 -23.15 23.15
C GLY A 367 -51.46 -24.33 23.17
N ASP A 368 -51.38 -25.02 24.31
CA ASP A 368 -50.69 -26.30 24.57
C ASP A 368 -51.27 -27.48 23.76
N ASP A 369 -50.41 -28.43 23.35
CA ASP A 369 -50.55 -29.89 23.63
C ASP A 369 -49.48 -30.72 22.88
N ASP A 370 -49.02 -31.76 23.58
CA ASP A 370 -47.88 -32.66 23.33
C ASP A 370 -48.05 -33.63 22.14
N ASP A 371 -46.94 -33.94 21.44
CA ASP A 371 -46.35 -35.29 21.34
C ASP A 371 -45.25 -35.39 20.25
N ASP A 372 -44.33 -36.32 20.51
CA ASP A 372 -42.98 -36.51 19.97
C ASP A 372 -42.88 -36.77 18.45
N ASP A 373 -41.87 -36.17 17.78
CA ASP A 373 -40.76 -36.93 17.18
C ASP A 373 -39.68 -36.05 16.49
N VAL A 374 -38.47 -36.61 16.51
CA VAL A 374 -37.17 -36.05 16.12
C VAL A 374 -37.08 -35.70 14.62
N LEU A 375 -36.46 -34.55 14.28
CA LEU A 375 -35.43 -34.32 13.22
C LEU A 375 -35.47 -32.89 12.60
N GLY A 376 -34.46 -32.07 12.95
CA GLY A 376 -33.71 -31.23 12.00
C GLY A 376 -34.38 -30.00 11.33
N VAL A 377 -34.23 -28.83 11.97
CA VAL A 377 -34.27 -27.48 11.34
C VAL A 377 -33.20 -26.64 12.06
N GLY A 378 -32.43 -25.73 11.49
CA GLY A 378 -32.33 -25.14 10.16
C GLY A 378 -31.03 -24.34 10.16
N MET A 379 -30.22 -24.48 9.10
CA MET A 379 -28.92 -23.84 9.02
C MET A 379 -29.11 -22.38 8.57
N GLN A 380 -28.97 -21.44 9.50
CA GLN A 380 -28.78 -20.02 9.17
C GLN A 380 -27.70 -19.87 8.08
N PRO A 381 -27.84 -18.96 7.10
CA PRO A 381 -26.77 -18.69 6.16
C PRO A 381 -25.56 -18.17 6.95
N ARG A 382 -24.49 -18.98 6.96
CA ARG A 382 -23.21 -18.62 7.56
C ARG A 382 -22.71 -17.31 6.95
N ALA A 383 -22.49 -16.31 7.79
CA ALA A 383 -21.65 -15.16 7.47
C ALA A 383 -20.34 -15.63 6.81
N PRO A 384 -19.81 -14.91 5.80
CA PRO A 384 -18.63 -15.33 5.08
C PRO A 384 -17.49 -15.57 6.06
N GLN A 385 -17.00 -16.82 6.08
CA GLN A 385 -15.90 -17.21 6.95
C GLN A 385 -14.66 -16.43 6.51
N LEU A 386 -14.38 -15.35 7.24
CA LEU A 386 -13.06 -14.74 7.31
C LEU A 386 -12.06 -15.87 7.49
N ARG A 387 -11.16 -16.04 6.52
CA ARG A 387 -10.03 -16.96 6.61
C ARG A 387 -9.26 -16.57 7.86
N ARG A 388 -9.54 -17.23 8.97
CA ARG A 388 -8.90 -17.01 10.27
C ARG A 388 -7.46 -17.45 10.09
N VAL A 389 -6.59 -16.52 9.74
CA VAL A 389 -5.15 -16.67 9.89
C VAL A 389 -4.91 -16.74 11.40
N LYS A 390 -4.99 -17.96 11.95
CA LYS A 390 -4.45 -18.23 13.28
C LYS A 390 -2.95 -17.93 13.18
N ASN A 391 -2.50 -17.00 14.03
CA ASN A 391 -1.13 -16.49 14.15
C ASN A 391 -0.82 -15.20 13.36
N TYR A 392 -1.69 -14.19 13.45
CA TYR A 392 -1.24 -12.80 13.35
C TYR A 392 -0.76 -12.36 14.74
N TRP A 393 0.51 -12.64 15.05
CA TRP A 393 1.15 -12.05 16.20
C TRP A 393 2.56 -11.61 15.83
N ALA A 394 2.82 -10.30 15.91
CA ALA A 394 4.16 -9.77 15.91
C ALA A 394 4.84 -10.35 17.16
N GLY A 395 5.64 -11.39 16.95
CA GLY A 395 6.35 -12.09 18.01
C GLY A 395 7.20 -11.10 18.80
N GLU A 396 7.35 -11.37 20.10
CA GLU A 396 8.37 -10.70 20.89
C GLU A 396 9.74 -10.81 20.21
N PRO A 397 10.58 -9.76 20.27
CA PRO A 397 11.88 -9.78 19.62
C PRO A 397 12.71 -10.93 20.20
N LYS A 398 12.99 -11.95 19.39
CA LYS A 398 13.94 -12.99 19.77
C LYS A 398 15.32 -12.36 19.81
N ALA A 399 15.79 -12.09 21.02
CA ALA A 399 17.18 -11.72 21.28
C ALA A 399 18.10 -12.77 20.64
N ARG A 400 19.00 -12.29 19.77
CA ARG A 400 20.00 -13.10 19.07
C ARG A 400 20.93 -13.73 20.10
N ARG A 401 20.77 -15.02 20.40
CA ARG A 401 21.76 -15.79 21.16
C ARG A 401 23.01 -15.94 20.30
N THR A 402 24.04 -15.17 20.60
CA THR A 402 25.39 -15.38 20.05
C THR A 402 25.97 -16.65 20.65
N THR A 403 25.97 -17.76 19.92
CA THR A 403 26.77 -18.92 20.25
C THR A 403 28.22 -18.66 19.82
N ARG A 404 29.05 -18.12 20.72
CA ARG A 404 30.49 -18.28 20.63
C ARG A 404 30.92 -19.19 21.76
N GLY A 405 31.16 -20.45 21.39
CA GLY A 405 31.40 -21.56 22.30
C GLY A 405 32.57 -21.32 23.25
N ALA A 406 32.32 -21.69 24.50
CA ALA A 406 33.34 -21.93 25.50
C ALA A 406 34.23 -23.11 25.07
N ARG A 407 35.54 -22.90 25.01
CA ARG A 407 36.54 -23.98 25.13
C ARG A 407 37.31 -23.71 26.41
N ARG A 408 37.01 -24.49 27.46
CA ARG A 408 37.84 -24.60 28.66
C ARG A 408 38.38 -26.04 28.73
N ARG A 409 39.71 -26.08 28.63
CA ARG A 409 40.75 -26.99 29.16
C ARG A 409 40.42 -28.35 29.82
N GLU A 410 41.49 -29.16 29.78
CA GLU A 410 41.88 -30.37 30.55
C GLU A 410 41.54 -31.71 29.87
N GLY A 411 42.45 -32.69 29.70
CA GLY A 411 43.87 -32.84 30.07
C GLY A 411 44.32 -34.31 29.84
N GLY A 412 45.64 -34.57 29.84
CA GLY A 412 46.25 -35.87 30.15
C GLY A 412 46.56 -36.83 28.98
N GLY A 413 47.86 -37.14 28.81
CA GLY A 413 48.38 -38.16 27.89
C GLY A 413 49.71 -37.78 27.28
#